data_AF-U7QCQ5-F1
#
_entry.id   AF-U7QCQ5-F1
#
_cell.length_a   1.000
_cell.length_b   1.000
_cell.length_c   1.000
_cell.angle_alpha   90.00
_cell.angle_beta   90.00
_cell.angle_gamma   90.00
#
_symmetry.space_group_name_H-M   'P 1'
#
loop_
_entity.id
_entity.type
_entity.pdbx_description
1 polymer ?
#
loop_
_entity_poly.entity_id
_entity_poly.type
_entity_poly.pdbx_seq_one_letter_code
_entity_poly.pdbx_strand_id
1 'polypeptide(L)'
;MVLVPDTELGAWIGDNSSELITLYTDQLTGFPLGVLTLGGEDTINGSIDSESILANQGDDFVLGGNGNDTLFGGKNNDSLDGEAGNDILFGNLGEDTLIGGEDDDSLFGGRENDQLSGGSGNDTLSGDLGVDTLTGGSGADLFGLRENGQETDVITDFEDGIDLMQLPDSVTEFRVENNGSNLTQITVVATGEVIAQLEGIQPTEITLDDFVNASGLSQPVDTSENLINQVVQLTNEFRAENSLSPLSLNSQLVMAAENHSENMALQDFFDHQGVNGDDVIDRISIIGYNYFTAGENIGAGYSTPEAVVEGWINSPGHRANLLNPDFTEIGVGYFFLENDTGNENWNHYWTQVFGTP
;
A
#
# COMPACT_ATOMS: atom_id res chain seq x y z
N MET A 1 -11.10 32.80 -28.50
CA MET A 1 -11.93 33.92 -29.00
C MET A 1 -12.78 34.37 -27.81
N VAL A 2 -13.89 35.10 -27.95
CA VAL A 2 -14.72 35.54 -26.79
C VAL A 2 -15.83 34.52 -26.58
N LEU A 3 -16.05 34.09 -25.33
CA LEU A 3 -17.22 33.31 -24.92
C LEU A 3 -18.51 33.93 -25.49
N VAL A 4 -19.42 33.12 -26.05
CA VAL A 4 -20.73 33.60 -26.52
C VAL A 4 -21.83 33.06 -25.60
N PRO A 5 -22.74 33.89 -25.06
CA PRO A 5 -23.78 33.41 -24.17
C PRO A 5 -24.85 32.66 -24.98
N ASP A 6 -25.11 31.42 -24.60
CA ASP A 6 -26.23 30.61 -25.07
C ASP A 6 -27.39 30.71 -24.06
N THR A 7 -28.43 31.43 -24.47
CA THR A 7 -29.62 31.67 -23.66
C THR A 7 -30.58 30.48 -23.58
N GLU A 8 -30.43 29.47 -24.42
CA GLU A 8 -31.22 28.22 -24.35
C GLU A 8 -30.65 27.26 -23.32
N LEU A 9 -29.32 27.17 -23.23
CA LEU A 9 -28.62 26.35 -22.24
C LEU A 9 -28.37 27.09 -20.92
N GLY A 10 -28.44 28.43 -20.93
CA GLY A 10 -28.05 29.24 -19.79
C GLY A 10 -26.55 29.13 -19.51
N ALA A 11 -25.75 29.22 -20.56
CA ALA A 11 -24.34 28.83 -20.58
C ALA A 11 -23.50 29.80 -21.45
N TRP A 12 -22.18 29.72 -21.35
CA TRP A 12 -21.27 30.37 -22.30
C TRP A 12 -20.58 29.30 -23.15
N ILE A 13 -20.50 29.49 -24.46
CA ILE A 13 -19.94 28.51 -25.39
C ILE A 13 -18.68 29.09 -26.05
N GLY A 14 -17.59 28.29 -26.06
CA GLY A 14 -16.34 28.53 -26.79
C GLY A 14 -16.29 27.79 -28.14
N ASP A 15 -15.29 28.06 -28.98
CA ASP A 15 -15.08 27.28 -30.21
C ASP A 15 -14.09 26.12 -30.01
N ASN A 16 -13.97 25.25 -31.00
CA ASN A 16 -13.26 23.98 -30.91
C ASN A 16 -11.75 24.07 -31.21
N SER A 17 -11.11 25.12 -30.72
CA SER A 17 -9.66 25.35 -30.84
C SER A 17 -9.11 25.84 -29.51
N SER A 18 -7.80 25.68 -29.26
CA SER A 18 -7.21 26.11 -27.99
C SER A 18 -7.52 27.57 -27.67
N GLU A 19 -8.34 27.78 -26.65
CA GLU A 19 -8.76 29.09 -26.18
C GLU A 19 -8.19 29.35 -24.79
N LEU A 20 -7.55 30.51 -24.59
CA LEU A 20 -7.30 31.02 -23.24
C LEU A 20 -8.58 31.73 -22.78
N ILE A 21 -9.32 31.08 -21.88
CA ILE A 21 -10.54 31.63 -21.29
C ILE A 21 -10.21 32.09 -19.88
N THR A 22 -10.18 33.42 -19.67
CA THR A 22 -10.08 34.03 -18.34
C THR A 22 -11.48 34.44 -17.90
N LEU A 23 -12.00 33.78 -16.87
CA LEU A 23 -13.27 34.14 -16.24
C LEU A 23 -13.03 35.28 -15.23
N TYR A 24 -13.95 36.25 -15.16
CA TYR A 24 -13.88 37.35 -14.18
C TYR A 24 -15.12 37.34 -13.27
N THR A 25 -15.01 37.97 -12.09
CA THR A 25 -16.09 38.17 -11.13
C THR A 25 -17.40 38.58 -11.80
N ASP A 26 -18.51 37.97 -11.38
CA ASP A 26 -19.87 38.17 -11.88
C ASP A 26 -20.17 37.65 -13.30
N GLN A 27 -19.23 37.08 -14.07
CA GLN A 27 -19.52 36.62 -15.44
C GLN A 27 -20.41 35.36 -15.52
N LEU A 28 -20.49 34.60 -14.42
CA LEU A 28 -21.44 33.50 -14.24
C LEU A 28 -22.62 33.86 -13.31
N THR A 29 -22.66 35.08 -12.77
CA THR A 29 -23.80 35.52 -11.93
C THR A 29 -25.07 35.66 -12.77
N GLY A 30 -25.98 34.69 -12.62
CA GLY A 30 -27.20 34.55 -13.43
C GLY A 30 -27.30 33.22 -14.17
N PHE A 31 -26.22 32.44 -14.20
CA PHE A 31 -26.15 31.08 -14.75
C PHE A 31 -25.66 30.13 -13.65
N PRO A 32 -26.54 29.71 -12.70
CA PRO A 32 -26.16 28.91 -11.53
C PRO A 32 -25.73 27.46 -11.87
N LEU A 33 -25.58 27.16 -13.16
CA LEU A 33 -25.08 25.92 -13.75
C LEU A 33 -24.13 26.32 -14.89
N GLY A 34 -23.18 27.23 -14.65
CA GLY A 34 -22.33 27.84 -15.69
C GLY A 34 -21.52 26.82 -16.48
N VAL A 35 -22.16 26.15 -17.44
CA VAL A 35 -21.51 25.19 -18.32
C VAL A 35 -20.70 26.00 -19.32
N LEU A 36 -19.38 25.85 -19.31
CA LEU A 36 -18.61 26.02 -20.53
C LEU A 36 -18.79 24.71 -21.30
N THR A 37 -19.43 24.72 -22.47
CA THR A 37 -19.37 23.55 -23.37
C THR A 37 -18.22 23.80 -24.32
N LEU A 38 -17.02 23.54 -23.84
CA LEU A 38 -15.85 23.53 -24.70
C LEU A 38 -15.73 22.14 -25.33
N GLY A 39 -14.91 22.01 -26.34
CA GLY A 39 -14.77 20.77 -27.05
C GLY A 39 -13.62 20.90 -28.01
N GLY A 40 -12.59 20.10 -27.87
CA GLY A 40 -11.25 20.45 -28.34
C GLY A 40 -10.32 20.52 -27.13
N GLU A 41 -9.03 20.73 -27.35
CA GLU A 41 -8.05 20.86 -26.26
C GLU A 41 -8.05 22.31 -25.77
N ASP A 42 -8.57 22.55 -24.58
CA ASP A 42 -8.84 23.89 -24.03
C ASP A 42 -7.90 24.29 -22.88
N THR A 43 -7.77 25.60 -22.63
CA THR A 43 -6.97 26.15 -21.51
C THR A 43 -7.78 27.16 -20.72
N ILE A 44 -8.23 26.76 -19.54
CA ILE A 44 -9.13 27.54 -18.69
C ILE A 44 -8.34 28.06 -17.48
N ASN A 45 -8.52 29.34 -17.18
CA ASN A 45 -8.01 29.96 -15.96
C ASN A 45 -9.21 30.61 -15.24
N GLY A 46 -9.60 30.03 -14.12
CA GLY A 46 -10.61 30.55 -13.22
C GLY A 46 -10.10 31.75 -12.45
N SER A 47 -10.84 32.18 -11.43
CA SER A 47 -10.66 33.51 -10.85
C SER A 47 -10.35 33.44 -9.35
N ILE A 48 -10.68 34.50 -8.61
CA ILE A 48 -10.55 34.49 -7.14
C ILE A 48 -11.85 34.10 -6.45
N ASP A 49 -12.90 33.88 -7.23
CA ASP A 49 -14.24 33.56 -6.79
C ASP A 49 -14.48 32.05 -6.92
N SER A 50 -15.53 31.52 -6.29
CA SER A 50 -15.90 30.11 -6.43
C SER A 50 -16.64 29.83 -7.74
N GLU A 51 -16.08 28.94 -8.55
CA GLU A 51 -16.52 28.57 -9.88
C GLU A 51 -16.96 27.10 -9.99
N SER A 52 -17.73 26.81 -11.04
CA SER A 52 -17.89 25.44 -11.53
C SER A 52 -17.48 25.43 -12.99
N ILE A 53 -16.47 24.63 -13.32
CA ILE A 53 -15.82 24.60 -14.63
C ILE A 53 -15.97 23.21 -15.22
N LEU A 54 -16.52 23.13 -16.44
CA LEU A 54 -16.68 21.88 -17.19
C LEU A 54 -15.88 21.99 -18.49
N ALA A 55 -14.86 21.16 -18.67
CA ALA A 55 -13.98 21.20 -19.84
C ALA A 55 -14.53 20.33 -21.01
N ASN A 56 -15.17 19.21 -20.66
CA ASN A 56 -15.99 18.30 -21.49
C ASN A 56 -15.25 17.30 -22.38
N GLN A 57 -14.60 17.74 -23.45
CA GLN A 57 -14.08 16.84 -24.49
C GLN A 57 -12.78 17.39 -25.02
N GLY A 58 -11.72 16.60 -24.98
CA GLY A 58 -10.40 16.99 -25.43
C GLY A 58 -9.42 16.91 -24.28
N ASP A 59 -8.12 17.03 -24.56
CA ASP A 59 -7.12 17.04 -23.48
C ASP A 59 -7.05 18.48 -22.94
N ASP A 60 -7.74 18.73 -21.83
CA ASP A 60 -7.96 20.07 -21.30
C ASP A 60 -6.96 20.43 -20.18
N PHE A 61 -6.67 21.72 -20.03
CA PHE A 61 -5.88 22.27 -18.92
C PHE A 61 -6.72 23.30 -18.15
N VAL A 62 -7.00 23.04 -16.88
CA VAL A 62 -7.87 23.88 -16.06
C VAL A 62 -7.16 24.30 -14.78
N LEU A 63 -7.11 25.61 -14.53
CA LEU A 63 -6.74 26.20 -13.25
C LEU A 63 -8.01 26.75 -12.58
N GLY A 64 -8.30 26.34 -11.35
CA GLY A 64 -9.44 26.81 -10.53
C GLY A 64 -9.26 28.25 -10.08
N GLY A 65 -8.20 28.51 -9.33
CA GLY A 65 -7.87 29.84 -8.83
C GLY A 65 -7.87 29.89 -7.31
N ASN A 66 -8.23 31.02 -6.70
CA ASN A 66 -8.22 31.14 -5.23
C ASN A 66 -9.59 30.83 -4.56
N GLY A 67 -10.59 30.44 -5.35
CA GLY A 67 -11.94 30.17 -4.86
C GLY A 67 -12.13 28.71 -4.47
N ASN A 68 -13.23 28.39 -3.79
CA ASN A 68 -13.64 27.00 -3.64
C ASN A 68 -14.35 26.56 -4.92
N ASP A 69 -13.65 25.85 -5.77
CA ASP A 69 -14.04 25.53 -7.13
C ASP A 69 -14.55 24.10 -7.27
N THR A 70 -15.27 23.85 -8.36
CA THR A 70 -15.64 22.50 -8.78
C THR A 70 -15.26 22.30 -10.23
N LEU A 71 -14.25 21.48 -10.48
CA LEU A 71 -13.66 21.26 -11.80
C LEU A 71 -14.06 19.88 -12.34
N PHE A 72 -14.45 19.84 -13.61
CA PHE A 72 -14.74 18.61 -14.33
C PHE A 72 -13.91 18.57 -15.62
N GLY A 73 -12.99 17.61 -15.74
CA GLY A 73 -12.22 17.37 -16.96
C GLY A 73 -13.14 16.90 -18.07
N GLY A 74 -13.68 15.69 -17.93
CA GLY A 74 -14.81 15.22 -18.71
C GLY A 74 -14.47 14.01 -19.57
N LYS A 75 -13.83 14.21 -20.72
CA LYS A 75 -13.40 13.12 -21.59
C LYS A 75 -12.05 13.45 -22.15
N ASN A 76 -11.25 12.40 -22.30
CA ASN A 76 -9.85 12.46 -22.73
C ASN A 76 -8.98 12.89 -21.54
N ASN A 77 -7.70 13.14 -21.80
CA ASN A 77 -6.72 13.19 -20.72
C ASN A 77 -6.57 14.64 -20.24
N ASP A 78 -7.14 14.94 -19.08
CA ASP A 78 -7.27 16.28 -18.56
C ASP A 78 -6.24 16.57 -17.46
N SER A 79 -5.86 17.84 -17.33
CA SER A 79 -5.02 18.35 -16.25
C SER A 79 -5.79 19.42 -15.48
N LEU A 80 -6.15 19.10 -14.24
CA LEU A 80 -6.93 19.96 -13.35
C LEU A 80 -6.08 20.38 -12.14
N ASP A 81 -6.04 21.66 -11.84
CA ASP A 81 -5.35 22.25 -10.68
C ASP A 81 -6.34 23.18 -9.96
N GLY A 82 -6.67 22.87 -8.71
CA GLY A 82 -7.56 23.69 -7.88
C GLY A 82 -6.93 25.05 -7.50
N GLU A 83 -5.61 25.07 -7.36
CA GLU A 83 -4.80 26.16 -6.81
C GLU A 83 -5.03 26.43 -5.31
N ALA A 84 -5.92 27.31 -4.90
CA ALA A 84 -6.12 27.62 -3.48
C ALA A 84 -7.61 27.68 -3.14
N GLY A 85 -7.99 27.10 -2.02
CA GLY A 85 -9.39 27.00 -1.63
C GLY A 85 -9.77 25.54 -1.42
N ASN A 86 -10.99 25.30 -0.94
CA ASN A 86 -11.45 23.92 -0.76
C ASN A 86 -12.16 23.47 -2.04
N ASP A 87 -11.43 22.75 -2.89
CA ASP A 87 -11.83 22.42 -4.25
C ASP A 87 -12.39 21.00 -4.38
N ILE A 88 -13.17 20.80 -5.45
CA ILE A 88 -13.67 19.47 -5.83
C ILE A 88 -13.31 19.21 -7.29
N LEU A 89 -12.44 18.22 -7.53
CA LEU A 89 -11.94 17.88 -8.86
C LEU A 89 -12.46 16.51 -9.30
N PHE A 90 -12.98 16.45 -10.53
CA PHE A 90 -13.41 15.22 -11.20
C PHE A 90 -12.69 15.07 -12.55
N GLY A 91 -11.81 14.08 -12.70
CA GLY A 91 -11.19 13.75 -14.00
C GLY A 91 -12.23 13.22 -15.00
N ASN A 92 -13.00 12.23 -14.55
CA ASN A 92 -14.07 11.52 -15.25
C ASN A 92 -13.61 10.39 -16.19
N LEU A 93 -13.24 10.68 -17.44
CA LEU A 93 -12.91 9.64 -18.42
C LEU A 93 -11.59 9.98 -19.10
N GLY A 94 -10.57 9.16 -18.90
CA GLY A 94 -9.26 9.38 -19.51
C GLY A 94 -8.18 9.18 -18.48
N GLU A 95 -6.92 9.27 -18.90
CA GLU A 95 -5.80 9.27 -17.95
C GLU A 95 -5.56 10.72 -17.49
N ASP A 96 -6.14 11.08 -16.34
CA ASP A 96 -6.21 12.44 -15.85
C ASP A 96 -5.09 12.76 -14.83
N THR A 97 -4.77 14.04 -14.69
CA THR A 97 -3.89 14.56 -13.62
C THR A 97 -4.64 15.60 -12.81
N LEU A 98 -4.84 15.33 -11.52
CA LEU A 98 -5.57 16.19 -10.60
C LEU A 98 -4.64 16.68 -9.48
N ILE A 99 -4.62 17.98 -9.25
CA ILE A 99 -3.87 18.65 -8.18
C ILE A 99 -4.88 19.47 -7.38
N GLY A 100 -5.03 19.19 -6.09
CA GLY A 100 -5.90 19.97 -5.18
C GLY A 100 -5.34 21.36 -4.96
N GLY A 101 -4.22 21.45 -4.24
CA GLY A 101 -3.50 22.70 -4.04
C GLY A 101 -3.36 23.08 -2.56
N GLU A 102 -3.73 24.31 -2.22
CA GLU A 102 -3.81 24.79 -0.83
C GLU A 102 -5.23 24.64 -0.27
N ASP A 103 -5.33 24.26 1.01
CA ASP A 103 -6.57 24.00 1.76
C ASP A 103 -7.17 22.61 1.51
N ASP A 104 -8.36 22.31 2.08
CA ASP A 104 -8.89 20.93 2.15
C ASP A 104 -9.67 20.56 0.87
N ASP A 105 -9.13 19.65 0.06
CA ASP A 105 -9.64 19.31 -1.27
C ASP A 105 -10.31 17.93 -1.37
N SER A 106 -11.06 17.71 -2.46
CA SER A 106 -11.68 16.42 -2.80
C SER A 106 -11.43 16.05 -4.26
N LEU A 107 -10.64 15.01 -4.50
CA LEU A 107 -10.19 14.59 -5.83
C LEU A 107 -10.76 13.22 -6.18
N PHE A 108 -11.36 13.13 -7.38
CA PHE A 108 -11.93 11.91 -7.94
C PHE A 108 -11.38 11.69 -9.36
N GLY A 109 -10.54 10.67 -9.55
CA GLY A 109 -9.89 10.38 -10.83
C GLY A 109 -10.92 10.03 -11.91
N GLY A 110 -11.57 8.89 -11.75
CA GLY A 110 -12.73 8.51 -12.57
C GLY A 110 -12.53 7.17 -13.23
N ARG A 111 -12.16 7.15 -14.50
CA ARG A 111 -11.91 5.91 -15.26
C ARG A 111 -10.58 6.03 -15.96
N GLU A 112 -9.89 4.90 -16.03
CA GLU A 112 -8.54 4.77 -16.57
C GLU A 112 -7.51 5.19 -15.51
N ASN A 113 -6.24 5.33 -15.86
CA ASN A 113 -5.18 5.44 -14.86
C ASN A 113 -4.89 6.91 -14.57
N ASP A 114 -5.23 7.36 -13.37
CA ASP A 114 -5.16 8.75 -12.97
C ASP A 114 -3.98 9.02 -12.01
N GLN A 115 -3.54 10.28 -11.98
CA GLN A 115 -2.56 10.78 -11.01
C GLN A 115 -3.21 11.87 -10.17
N LEU A 116 -3.33 11.64 -8.86
CA LEU A 116 -3.96 12.57 -7.92
C LEU A 116 -2.94 13.05 -6.87
N SER A 117 -2.91 14.36 -6.63
CA SER A 117 -2.11 14.99 -5.58
C SER A 117 -3.00 15.95 -4.77
N GLY A 118 -3.21 15.69 -3.48
CA GLY A 118 -3.99 16.56 -2.59
C GLY A 118 -3.31 17.91 -2.40
N GLY A 119 -2.09 17.91 -1.87
CA GLY A 119 -1.28 19.12 -1.73
C GLY A 119 -1.11 19.47 -0.27
N SER A 120 -1.62 20.61 0.17
CA SER A 120 -1.58 20.98 1.58
C SER A 120 -2.97 21.21 2.11
N GLY A 121 -3.36 20.47 3.15
CA GLY A 121 -4.74 20.44 3.60
C GLY A 121 -5.08 19.03 4.07
N ASN A 122 -6.30 18.82 4.54
CA ASN A 122 -6.81 17.49 4.85
C ASN A 122 -7.64 17.05 3.66
N ASP A 123 -7.01 16.32 2.74
CA ASP A 123 -7.56 16.06 1.43
C ASP A 123 -8.31 14.72 1.40
N THR A 124 -9.26 14.58 0.49
CA THR A 124 -9.93 13.30 0.21
C THR A 124 -9.65 12.88 -1.23
N LEU A 125 -9.00 11.73 -1.41
CA LEU A 125 -8.58 11.23 -2.72
C LEU A 125 -9.24 9.88 -3.03
N SER A 126 -9.75 9.72 -4.26
CA SER A 126 -10.27 8.45 -4.78
C SER A 126 -9.90 8.33 -6.26
N GLY A 127 -9.08 7.34 -6.62
CA GLY A 127 -8.73 7.06 -8.02
C GLY A 127 -9.94 6.60 -8.86
N ASP A 128 -10.92 5.99 -8.20
CA ASP A 128 -12.11 5.39 -8.79
C ASP A 128 -11.84 4.09 -9.56
N LEU A 129 -11.87 4.06 -10.90
CA LEU A 129 -11.68 2.85 -11.70
C LEU A 129 -10.39 2.95 -12.50
N GLY A 130 -9.43 2.09 -12.23
CA GLY A 130 -8.17 2.06 -12.95
C GLY A 130 -7.04 1.66 -12.02
N VAL A 131 -5.81 1.87 -12.48
CA VAL A 131 -4.61 1.77 -11.67
C VAL A 131 -4.13 3.18 -11.40
N ASP A 132 -4.51 3.71 -10.25
CA ASP A 132 -4.31 5.12 -9.93
C ASP A 132 -3.08 5.33 -9.03
N THR A 133 -2.47 6.51 -9.13
CA THR A 133 -1.40 6.96 -8.22
C THR A 133 -1.92 8.10 -7.36
N LEU A 134 -1.94 7.90 -6.05
CA LEU A 134 -2.49 8.84 -5.07
C LEU A 134 -1.36 9.39 -4.18
N THR A 135 -1.33 10.70 -4.03
CA THR A 135 -0.39 11.42 -3.15
C THR A 135 -1.21 12.38 -2.29
N GLY A 136 -1.23 12.18 -0.97
CA GLY A 136 -1.99 13.05 -0.06
C GLY A 136 -1.35 14.42 0.06
N GLY A 137 -0.05 14.44 0.33
CA GLY A 137 0.73 15.64 0.55
C GLY A 137 0.90 15.91 2.05
N SER A 138 0.50 17.09 2.51
CA SER A 138 0.64 17.46 3.92
C SER A 138 -0.70 17.74 4.56
N GLY A 139 -0.95 17.09 5.70
CA GLY A 139 -2.19 17.24 6.47
C GLY A 139 -2.67 15.84 6.84
N ALA A 140 -3.93 15.70 7.24
CA ALA A 140 -4.52 14.41 7.58
C ALA A 140 -5.46 13.98 6.45
N ASP A 141 -4.95 13.14 5.56
CA ASP A 141 -5.63 12.83 4.30
C ASP A 141 -6.49 11.56 4.41
N LEU A 142 -7.48 11.45 3.54
CA LEU A 142 -8.39 10.33 3.44
C LEU A 142 -8.34 9.69 2.05
N PHE A 143 -7.83 8.47 1.97
CA PHE A 143 -7.76 7.69 0.74
C PHE A 143 -8.97 6.74 0.63
N GLY A 144 -9.83 6.97 -0.36
CA GLY A 144 -10.98 6.14 -0.66
C GLY A 144 -10.60 4.90 -1.48
N LEU A 145 -10.66 3.72 -0.86
CA LEU A 145 -10.31 2.45 -1.51
C LEU A 145 -11.54 1.78 -2.13
N ARG A 146 -11.32 1.02 -3.22
CA ARG A 146 -12.37 0.32 -3.97
C ARG A 146 -11.95 -1.10 -4.37
N GLU A 147 -12.94 -1.97 -4.59
CA GLU A 147 -12.76 -3.25 -5.28
C GLU A 147 -12.95 -3.00 -6.79
N ASN A 148 -11.88 -3.11 -7.58
CA ASN A 148 -11.82 -2.72 -9.00
C ASN A 148 -11.57 -3.91 -9.96
N GLY A 149 -11.65 -5.14 -9.49
CA GLY A 149 -11.50 -6.33 -10.32
C GLY A 149 -10.07 -6.62 -10.74
N GLN A 150 -9.10 -6.45 -9.81
CA GLN A 150 -7.65 -6.70 -9.93
C GLN A 150 -6.80 -5.50 -10.39
N GLU A 151 -7.42 -4.34 -10.63
CA GLU A 151 -6.70 -3.07 -10.78
C GLU A 151 -6.47 -2.50 -9.37
N THR A 152 -5.25 -2.05 -9.08
CA THR A 152 -4.82 -1.73 -7.72
C THR A 152 -4.13 -0.38 -7.67
N ASP A 153 -4.65 0.51 -6.85
CA ASP A 153 -4.11 1.85 -6.68
C ASP A 153 -2.84 1.84 -5.82
N VAL A 154 -1.98 2.81 -6.05
CA VAL A 154 -0.75 3.04 -5.29
C VAL A 154 -0.86 4.35 -4.53
N ILE A 155 -0.73 4.30 -3.21
CA ILE A 155 -0.60 5.46 -2.33
C ILE A 155 0.89 5.67 -2.04
N THR A 156 1.40 6.86 -2.36
CA THR A 156 2.85 7.09 -2.44
C THR A 156 3.48 7.69 -1.17
N ASP A 157 2.67 8.30 -0.31
CA ASP A 157 3.16 9.12 0.81
C ASP A 157 2.35 8.98 2.12
N PHE A 158 1.57 7.90 2.26
CA PHE A 158 0.75 7.64 3.46
C PHE A 158 1.53 7.85 4.77
N GLU A 159 1.03 8.71 5.67
CA GLU A 159 1.62 9.00 6.97
C GLU A 159 0.84 8.32 8.11
N ASP A 160 1.44 7.27 8.71
CA ASP A 160 0.87 6.53 9.85
C ASP A 160 0.47 7.45 11.02
N GLY A 161 -0.74 7.23 11.54
CA GLY A 161 -1.32 8.00 12.65
C GLY A 161 -1.76 9.41 12.28
N ILE A 162 -1.64 9.82 11.02
CA ILE A 162 -2.13 11.09 10.48
C ILE A 162 -3.17 10.82 9.40
N ASP A 163 -2.82 10.04 8.39
CA ASP A 163 -3.70 9.70 7.27
C ASP A 163 -4.61 8.53 7.60
N LEU A 164 -5.69 8.43 6.84
CA LEU A 164 -6.69 7.37 6.95
C LEU A 164 -7.04 6.77 5.60
N MET A 165 -7.41 5.51 5.61
CA MET A 165 -7.97 4.80 4.45
C MET A 165 -9.44 4.45 4.68
N GLN A 166 -10.29 4.72 3.71
CA GLN A 166 -11.68 4.30 3.73
C GLN A 166 -11.85 3.01 2.95
N LEU A 167 -12.24 1.93 3.64
CA LEU A 167 -12.55 0.65 3.00
C LEU A 167 -13.92 0.68 2.30
N PRO A 168 -14.11 -0.14 1.25
CA PRO A 168 -15.43 -0.39 0.70
C PRO A 168 -16.38 -0.99 1.75
N ASP A 169 -17.65 -0.58 1.74
CA ASP A 169 -18.69 -1.08 2.66
C ASP A 169 -18.88 -2.62 2.62
N SER A 170 -18.46 -3.27 1.52
CA SER A 170 -18.49 -4.73 1.35
C SER A 170 -17.44 -5.47 2.17
N VAL A 171 -16.36 -4.80 2.59
CA VAL A 171 -15.21 -5.44 3.22
C VAL A 171 -15.52 -5.78 4.68
N THR A 172 -15.50 -7.08 4.99
CA THR A 172 -15.68 -7.58 6.36
C THR A 172 -14.36 -8.05 7.00
N GLU A 173 -13.34 -8.31 6.19
CA GLU A 173 -12.03 -8.81 6.60
C GLU A 173 -11.00 -8.48 5.52
N PHE A 174 -9.82 -8.01 5.92
CA PHE A 174 -8.71 -7.68 5.03
C PHE A 174 -7.36 -8.03 5.69
N ARG A 175 -6.34 -8.23 4.86
CA ARG A 175 -4.95 -8.49 5.26
C ARG A 175 -4.08 -7.32 4.86
N VAL A 176 -3.02 -7.13 5.63
CA VAL A 176 -1.94 -6.21 5.31
C VAL A 176 -0.64 -7.01 5.24
N GLU A 177 0.01 -7.02 4.09
CA GLU A 177 1.15 -7.90 3.81
C GLU A 177 2.16 -7.27 2.83
N ASN A 178 3.41 -7.72 2.87
CA ASN A 178 4.44 -7.26 1.94
C ASN A 178 4.32 -7.96 0.57
N ASN A 179 4.42 -7.23 -0.55
CA ASN A 179 4.50 -7.83 -1.91
C ASN A 179 5.93 -8.25 -2.34
N GLY A 180 6.86 -8.45 -1.39
CA GLY A 180 8.26 -8.72 -1.70
C GLY A 180 9.01 -7.63 -2.50
N SER A 181 8.38 -6.47 -2.75
CA SER A 181 8.87 -5.36 -3.59
C SER A 181 8.97 -4.03 -2.83
N ASN A 182 9.03 -4.06 -1.48
CA ASN A 182 8.94 -2.91 -0.57
C ASN A 182 7.62 -2.11 -0.65
N LEU A 183 6.54 -2.76 -1.11
CA LEU A 183 5.19 -2.23 -1.05
C LEU A 183 4.38 -3.04 -0.04
N THR A 184 3.65 -2.33 0.81
CA THR A 184 2.63 -2.92 1.68
C THR A 184 1.32 -3.02 0.91
N GLN A 185 0.67 -4.17 0.94
CA GLN A 185 -0.58 -4.42 0.22
C GLN A 185 -1.74 -4.55 1.20
N ILE A 186 -2.90 -4.06 0.79
CA ILE A 186 -4.16 -4.26 1.51
C ILE A 186 -5.02 -5.19 0.66
N THR A 187 -5.23 -6.40 1.16
CA THR A 187 -5.91 -7.48 0.44
C THR A 187 -7.25 -7.81 1.10
N VAL A 188 -8.35 -7.74 0.38
CA VAL A 188 -9.67 -8.18 0.86
C VAL A 188 -9.69 -9.71 0.94
N VAL A 189 -9.94 -10.27 2.13
CA VAL A 189 -9.81 -11.74 2.35
C VAL A 189 -10.87 -12.53 1.58
N ALA A 190 -12.09 -12.02 1.52
CA ALA A 190 -13.20 -12.72 0.89
C ALA A 190 -13.03 -12.90 -0.62
N THR A 191 -12.38 -11.95 -1.28
CA THR A 191 -12.20 -11.91 -2.74
C THR A 191 -10.76 -12.24 -3.16
N GLY A 192 -9.78 -12.06 -2.27
CA GLY A 192 -8.35 -12.13 -2.57
C GLY A 192 -7.85 -10.95 -3.41
N GLU A 193 -8.65 -9.89 -3.51
CA GLU A 193 -8.32 -8.70 -4.29
C GLU A 193 -7.42 -7.75 -3.50
N VAL A 194 -6.38 -7.24 -4.14
CA VAL A 194 -5.55 -6.16 -3.58
C VAL A 194 -6.18 -4.83 -3.95
N ILE A 195 -6.64 -4.10 -2.93
CA ILE A 195 -7.38 -2.84 -3.09
C ILE A 195 -6.52 -1.59 -2.90
N ALA A 196 -5.30 -1.75 -2.39
CA ALA A 196 -4.32 -0.68 -2.32
C ALA A 196 -2.89 -1.24 -2.14
N GLN A 197 -1.92 -0.47 -2.62
CA GLN A 197 -0.50 -0.63 -2.31
C GLN A 197 0.03 0.66 -1.70
N LEU A 198 0.82 0.55 -0.63
CA LEU A 198 1.45 1.68 0.06
C LEU A 198 2.95 1.63 -0.19
N GLU A 199 3.52 2.74 -0.67
CA GLU A 199 4.96 2.89 -0.85
C GLU A 199 5.62 3.35 0.45
N GLY A 200 6.77 2.78 0.79
CA GLY A 200 7.60 3.24 1.92
C GLY A 200 7.10 2.84 3.31
N ILE A 201 5.90 2.27 3.42
CA ILE A 201 5.30 1.81 4.67
C ILE A 201 5.47 0.31 4.84
N GLN A 202 5.79 -0.15 6.05
CA GLN A 202 5.82 -1.58 6.40
C GLN A 202 4.44 -2.08 6.85
N PRO A 203 4.09 -3.36 6.61
CA PRO A 203 2.79 -3.90 7.03
C PRO A 203 2.53 -3.77 8.53
N THR A 204 3.59 -3.80 9.35
CA THR A 204 3.50 -3.66 10.81
C THR A 204 3.15 -2.25 11.28
N GLU A 205 3.29 -1.25 10.42
CA GLU A 205 2.92 0.14 10.72
C GLU A 205 1.44 0.39 10.49
N ILE A 206 0.76 -0.47 9.73
CA ILE A 206 -0.68 -0.36 9.49
C ILE A 206 -1.47 -1.13 10.53
N THR A 207 -2.38 -0.43 11.18
CA THR A 207 -3.26 -0.94 12.24
C THR A 207 -4.73 -0.76 11.85
N LEU A 208 -5.65 -1.12 12.75
CA LEU A 208 -7.09 -0.85 12.54
C LEU A 208 -7.45 0.63 12.71
N ASP A 209 -6.60 1.42 13.38
CA ASP A 209 -6.88 2.84 13.62
C ASP A 209 -6.67 3.68 12.34
N ASP A 210 -5.90 3.15 11.37
CA ASP A 210 -5.65 3.76 10.05
C ASP A 210 -6.82 3.60 9.08
N PHE A 211 -7.92 2.98 9.50
CA PHE A 211 -9.08 2.73 8.66
C PHE A 211 -10.37 3.33 9.21
N VAL A 212 -11.07 4.07 8.35
CA VAL A 212 -12.40 4.58 8.66
C VAL A 212 -13.41 3.43 8.68
N ASN A 213 -14.30 3.45 9.68
CA ASN A 213 -15.37 2.46 9.88
C ASN A 213 -14.90 0.99 10.07
N ALA A 214 -13.63 0.75 10.39
CA ALA A 214 -13.10 -0.60 10.64
C ALA A 214 -13.50 -1.19 12.00
N SER A 215 -14.34 -0.50 12.77
CA SER A 215 -14.81 -0.96 14.08
C SER A 215 -15.55 -2.29 13.98
N GLY A 216 -14.93 -3.37 14.48
CA GLY A 216 -15.49 -4.72 14.45
C GLY A 216 -15.02 -5.59 13.28
N LEU A 217 -14.19 -5.05 12.39
CA LEU A 217 -13.43 -5.84 11.41
C LEU A 217 -12.30 -6.57 12.12
N SER A 218 -12.04 -7.81 11.71
CA SER A 218 -10.78 -8.47 12.01
C SER A 218 -9.77 -8.09 10.93
N GLN A 219 -8.68 -7.47 11.34
CA GLN A 219 -7.41 -7.61 10.62
C GLN A 219 -6.78 -8.91 11.13
N PRO A 220 -6.87 -10.03 10.40
CA PRO A 220 -5.90 -11.09 10.57
C PRO A 220 -4.51 -10.49 10.27
N VAL A 221 -3.85 -10.02 11.33
CA VAL A 221 -2.40 -9.83 11.36
C VAL A 221 -1.84 -11.14 10.82
N ASP A 222 -0.99 -11.09 9.79
CA ASP A 222 -0.27 -12.28 9.38
C ASP A 222 0.49 -12.80 10.61
N THR A 223 -0.05 -13.84 11.24
CA THR A 223 0.50 -14.38 12.47
C THR A 223 1.92 -14.86 12.21
N SER A 224 2.29 -15.21 10.99
CA SER A 224 3.64 -15.70 10.68
C SER A 224 4.70 -14.59 10.80
N GLU A 225 4.49 -13.39 10.24
CA GLU A 225 5.46 -12.29 10.29
C GLU A 225 5.67 -11.76 11.72
N ASN A 226 4.59 -11.64 12.51
CA ASN A 226 4.69 -11.26 13.92
C ASN A 226 5.44 -12.33 14.74
N LEU A 227 5.16 -13.62 14.50
CA LEU A 227 5.87 -14.71 15.17
C LEU A 227 7.36 -14.75 14.77
N ILE A 228 7.68 -14.51 13.49
CA ILE A 228 9.05 -14.40 12.96
C ILE A 228 9.81 -13.27 13.68
N ASN A 229 9.22 -12.07 13.73
CA ASN A 229 9.81 -10.92 14.39
C ASN A 229 10.00 -11.13 15.90
N GLN A 230 9.03 -11.76 16.58
CA GLN A 230 9.18 -12.13 17.99
C GLN A 230 10.32 -13.14 18.23
N VAL A 231 10.47 -14.16 17.38
CA VAL A 231 11.59 -15.10 17.48
C VAL A 231 12.93 -14.39 17.29
N VAL A 232 13.04 -13.46 16.33
CA VAL A 232 14.26 -12.67 16.11
C VAL A 232 14.57 -11.78 17.32
N GLN A 233 13.55 -11.10 17.86
CA GLN A 233 13.71 -10.28 19.06
C GLN A 233 14.23 -11.10 20.23
N LEU A 234 13.55 -12.20 20.59
CA LEU A 234 13.93 -13.08 21.70
C LEU A 234 15.34 -13.68 21.51
N THR A 235 15.69 -14.02 20.28
CA THR A 235 17.04 -14.49 19.92
C THR A 235 18.08 -13.41 20.18
N ASN A 236 17.80 -12.17 19.78
CA ASN A 236 18.69 -11.03 19.99
C ASN A 236 18.77 -10.60 21.46
N GLU A 237 17.71 -10.75 22.24
CA GLU A 237 17.72 -10.57 23.70
C GLU A 237 18.65 -11.58 24.36
N PHE A 238 18.52 -12.87 24.03
CA PHE A 238 19.43 -13.91 24.53
C PHE A 238 20.89 -13.65 24.13
N ARG A 239 21.14 -13.19 22.90
CA ARG A 239 22.48 -12.80 22.44
C ARG A 239 23.03 -11.62 23.24
N ALA A 240 22.21 -10.60 23.50
CA ALA A 240 22.59 -9.43 24.28
C ALA A 240 22.94 -9.82 25.73
N GLU A 241 22.18 -10.71 26.37
CA GLU A 241 22.50 -11.25 27.70
C GLU A 241 23.86 -11.97 27.74
N ASN A 242 24.30 -12.51 26.61
CA ASN A 242 25.60 -13.16 26.43
C ASN A 242 26.66 -12.25 25.78
N SER A 243 26.42 -10.93 25.75
CA SER A 243 27.36 -9.92 25.23
C SER A 243 27.74 -10.11 23.75
N LEU A 244 26.80 -10.58 22.93
CA LEU A 244 26.95 -10.72 21.48
C LEU A 244 26.18 -9.63 20.75
N SER A 245 26.66 -9.26 19.56
CA SER A 245 25.97 -8.34 18.66
C SER A 245 24.63 -8.94 18.19
N PRO A 246 23.59 -8.10 18.00
CA PRO A 246 22.33 -8.55 17.43
C PRO A 246 22.53 -9.00 15.97
N LEU A 247 21.69 -9.94 15.55
CA LEU A 247 21.58 -10.42 14.17
C LEU A 247 20.58 -9.53 13.43
N SER A 248 20.92 -9.17 12.19
CA SER A 248 20.01 -8.46 11.28
C SER A 248 19.12 -9.47 10.53
N LEU A 249 17.83 -9.18 10.42
CA LEU A 249 16.92 -9.99 9.62
C LEU A 249 17.32 -9.89 8.14
N ASN A 250 17.43 -11.03 7.45
CA ASN A 250 17.75 -11.11 6.02
C ASN A 250 16.66 -11.87 5.27
N SER A 251 16.06 -11.23 4.26
CA SER A 251 14.92 -11.78 3.50
C SER A 251 15.23 -13.06 2.72
N GLN A 252 16.47 -13.24 2.25
CA GLN A 252 16.88 -14.50 1.62
C GLN A 252 16.91 -15.62 2.65
N LEU A 253 17.50 -15.39 3.82
CA LEU A 253 17.50 -16.41 4.88
C LEU A 253 16.08 -16.72 5.39
N VAL A 254 15.17 -15.74 5.41
CA VAL A 254 13.74 -15.94 5.73
C VAL A 254 13.12 -16.90 4.71
N MET A 255 13.28 -16.64 3.42
CA MET A 255 12.79 -17.54 2.36
C MET A 255 13.33 -18.96 2.51
N ALA A 256 14.62 -19.13 2.84
CA ALA A 256 15.19 -20.47 3.08
C ALA A 256 14.53 -21.17 4.28
N ALA A 257 14.30 -20.43 5.36
CA ALA A 257 13.72 -20.94 6.59
C ALA A 257 12.24 -21.32 6.43
N GLU A 258 11.46 -20.46 5.77
CA GLU A 258 10.02 -20.69 5.52
C GLU A 258 9.80 -21.90 4.62
N ASN A 259 10.53 -21.98 3.51
CA ASN A 259 10.47 -23.13 2.61
C ASN A 259 10.80 -24.44 3.35
N HIS A 260 11.77 -24.42 4.26
CA HIS A 260 12.12 -25.63 5.02
C HIS A 260 11.05 -25.99 6.06
N SER A 261 10.52 -25.00 6.79
CA SER A 261 9.40 -25.20 7.73
C SER A 261 8.15 -25.76 7.03
N GLU A 262 7.80 -25.23 5.86
CA GLU A 262 6.70 -25.73 5.04
C GLU A 262 6.97 -27.15 4.53
N ASN A 263 8.17 -27.41 4.02
CA ASN A 263 8.53 -28.74 3.53
C ASN A 263 8.47 -29.80 4.64
N MET A 264 8.99 -29.51 5.83
CA MET A 264 8.91 -30.41 6.99
C MET A 264 7.46 -30.79 7.30
N ALA A 265 6.56 -29.79 7.30
CA ALA A 265 5.15 -30.00 7.57
C ALA A 265 4.44 -30.78 6.45
N LEU A 266 4.57 -30.33 5.21
CA LEU A 266 3.81 -30.87 4.07
C LEU A 266 4.34 -32.20 3.55
N GLN A 267 5.63 -32.47 3.74
CA GLN A 267 6.28 -33.72 3.29
C GLN A 267 6.53 -34.70 4.44
N ASP A 268 5.99 -34.40 5.63
CA ASP A 268 5.97 -35.29 6.81
C ASP A 268 7.37 -35.77 7.23
N PHE A 269 8.28 -34.81 7.49
CA PHE A 269 9.62 -35.09 8.01
C PHE A 269 10.09 -34.00 8.99
N PHE A 270 11.06 -34.35 9.86
CA PHE A 270 11.72 -33.41 10.75
C PHE A 270 13.23 -33.68 10.77
N ASP A 271 13.96 -33.01 9.85
CA ASP A 271 15.40 -33.17 9.66
C ASP A 271 16.02 -31.86 9.14
N HIS A 272 17.33 -31.69 9.33
CA HIS A 272 18.09 -30.59 8.74
C HIS A 272 18.28 -30.76 7.21
N GLN A 273 18.22 -31.99 6.72
CA GLN A 273 18.19 -32.29 5.30
C GLN A 273 16.79 -32.07 4.74
N GLY A 274 16.70 -31.33 3.64
CA GLY A 274 15.46 -31.12 2.90
C GLY A 274 15.04 -32.36 2.12
N VAL A 275 13.91 -32.22 1.41
CA VAL A 275 13.24 -33.31 0.67
C VAL A 275 14.17 -34.01 -0.33
N ASN A 276 15.15 -33.29 -0.86
CA ASN A 276 16.09 -33.80 -1.86
C ASN A 276 17.45 -34.21 -1.27
N GLY A 277 17.59 -34.21 0.06
CA GLY A 277 18.84 -34.43 0.77
C GLY A 277 19.77 -33.22 0.82
N ASP A 278 19.25 -32.06 0.44
CA ASP A 278 19.91 -30.74 0.49
C ASP A 278 20.06 -30.27 1.93
N ASP A 279 21.26 -29.81 2.29
CA ASP A 279 21.48 -29.19 3.60
C ASP A 279 21.17 -27.67 3.56
N VAL A 280 21.30 -26.99 4.70
CA VAL A 280 21.05 -25.54 4.77
C VAL A 280 21.95 -24.75 3.80
N ILE A 281 23.16 -25.24 3.52
CA ILE A 281 24.10 -24.59 2.62
C ILE A 281 23.61 -24.68 1.18
N ASP A 282 23.13 -25.84 0.76
CA ASP A 282 22.51 -26.02 -0.54
C ASP A 282 21.27 -25.12 -0.68
N ARG A 283 20.40 -25.08 0.34
CA ARG A 283 19.16 -24.26 0.34
C ARG A 283 19.44 -22.77 0.20
N ILE A 284 20.36 -22.21 0.99
CA ILE A 284 20.69 -20.78 0.91
C ILE A 284 21.44 -20.43 -0.40
N SER A 285 22.23 -21.37 -0.94
CA SER A 285 22.93 -21.17 -2.22
C SER A 285 21.95 -21.08 -3.40
N ILE A 286 20.90 -21.91 -3.42
CA ILE A 286 19.89 -21.94 -4.49
C ILE A 286 19.13 -20.62 -4.59
N ILE A 287 18.86 -19.96 -3.47
CA ILE A 287 18.18 -18.66 -3.41
C ILE A 287 19.14 -17.46 -3.56
N GLY A 288 20.42 -17.72 -3.85
CA GLY A 288 21.42 -16.70 -4.16
C GLY A 288 21.99 -15.98 -2.94
N TYR A 289 21.92 -16.56 -1.74
CA TYR A 289 22.60 -16.00 -0.58
C TYR A 289 24.08 -16.37 -0.63
N ASN A 290 24.96 -15.35 -0.65
CA ASN A 290 26.40 -15.56 -0.51
C ASN A 290 26.70 -15.73 0.98
N TYR A 291 27.53 -16.71 1.34
CA TYR A 291 27.86 -16.98 2.73
C TYR A 291 29.36 -17.28 2.91
N PHE A 292 29.91 -16.77 4.00
CA PHE A 292 31.17 -17.24 4.59
C PHE A 292 30.91 -18.40 5.56
N THR A 293 29.84 -18.30 6.34
CA THR A 293 29.40 -19.33 7.28
C THR A 293 27.88 -19.27 7.44
N ALA A 294 27.25 -20.42 7.68
CA ALA A 294 25.82 -20.52 7.94
C ALA A 294 25.52 -21.66 8.91
N GLY A 295 24.33 -21.62 9.51
CA GLY A 295 23.86 -22.62 10.45
C GLY A 295 22.34 -22.65 10.52
N GLU A 296 21.79 -23.68 11.15
CA GLU A 296 20.34 -23.88 11.25
C GLU A 296 19.93 -24.39 12.62
N ASN A 297 18.81 -23.88 13.11
CA ASN A 297 18.02 -24.48 14.17
C ASN A 297 16.63 -24.83 13.64
N ILE A 298 16.13 -26.03 13.93
CA ILE A 298 14.74 -26.41 13.63
C ILE A 298 13.98 -26.73 14.92
N GLY A 299 12.67 -26.53 14.91
CA GLY A 299 11.80 -26.81 16.05
C GLY A 299 10.40 -27.20 15.57
N ALA A 300 9.77 -28.15 16.24
CA ALA A 300 8.40 -28.55 15.96
C ALA A 300 7.60 -28.71 17.26
N GLY A 301 6.31 -28.37 17.22
CA GLY A 301 5.36 -28.60 18.32
C GLY A 301 5.26 -27.47 19.33
N TYR A 302 6.04 -26.41 19.14
CA TYR A 302 5.99 -25.21 19.96
C TYR A 302 4.92 -24.27 19.43
N SER A 303 3.93 -23.93 20.25
CA SER A 303 2.82 -23.07 19.84
C SER A 303 3.13 -21.58 19.94
N THR A 304 4.27 -21.19 20.53
CA THR A 304 4.66 -19.77 20.71
C THR A 304 6.15 -19.53 20.44
N PRO A 305 6.55 -18.29 20.12
CA PRO A 305 7.95 -17.89 19.93
C PRO A 305 8.82 -18.11 21.18
N GLU A 306 8.30 -17.80 22.37
CA GLU A 306 9.04 -17.98 23.63
C GLU A 306 9.37 -19.45 23.86
N ALA A 307 8.40 -20.34 23.60
CA ALA A 307 8.57 -21.77 23.82
C ALA A 307 9.62 -22.37 22.89
N VAL A 308 9.62 -21.99 21.60
CA VAL A 308 10.61 -22.50 20.65
C VAL A 308 12.01 -21.94 20.92
N VAL A 309 12.12 -20.64 21.24
CA VAL A 309 13.41 -20.01 21.57
C VAL A 309 13.98 -20.59 22.87
N GLU A 310 13.16 -20.78 23.90
CA GLU A 310 13.57 -21.46 25.14
C GLU A 310 14.02 -22.90 24.85
N GLY A 311 13.34 -23.61 23.95
CA GLY A 311 13.74 -24.94 23.49
C GLY A 311 15.13 -24.96 22.84
N TRP A 312 15.42 -23.99 21.97
CA TRP A 312 16.74 -23.84 21.35
C TRP A 312 17.82 -23.46 22.37
N ILE A 313 17.53 -22.54 23.29
CA ILE A 313 18.45 -22.15 24.38
C ILE A 313 18.84 -23.36 25.25
N ASN A 314 17.90 -24.26 25.52
CA ASN A 314 18.12 -25.43 26.38
C ASN A 314 18.73 -26.65 25.65
N SER A 315 18.92 -26.57 24.32
CA SER A 315 19.57 -27.60 23.52
C SER A 315 21.03 -27.23 23.21
N PRO A 316 22.04 -28.01 23.64
CA PRO A 316 23.46 -27.64 23.43
C PRO A 316 23.85 -27.36 21.98
N GLY A 317 23.29 -28.11 21.02
CA GLY A 317 23.55 -27.90 19.59
C GLY A 317 22.94 -26.60 19.08
N HIS A 318 21.65 -26.38 19.33
CA HIS A 318 20.96 -25.16 18.90
C HIS A 318 21.50 -23.91 19.60
N ARG A 319 21.79 -24.02 20.90
CA ARG A 319 22.40 -22.96 21.70
C ARG A 319 23.77 -22.54 21.17
N ALA A 320 24.53 -23.46 20.56
CA ALA A 320 25.82 -23.13 19.96
C ALA A 320 25.65 -22.19 18.76
N ASN A 321 24.60 -22.37 17.94
CA ASN A 321 24.28 -21.44 16.85
C ASN A 321 23.87 -20.06 17.39
N LEU A 322 22.97 -20.02 18.38
CA LEU A 322 22.52 -18.77 19.02
C LEU A 322 23.70 -17.95 19.58
N LEU A 323 24.71 -18.63 20.13
CA LEU A 323 25.91 -18.01 20.71
C LEU A 323 27.09 -17.86 19.75
N ASN A 324 26.92 -18.17 18.47
CA ASN A 324 28.01 -18.03 17.51
C ASN A 324 28.24 -16.53 17.20
N PRO A 325 29.43 -15.98 17.52
CA PRO A 325 29.74 -14.58 17.23
C PRO A 325 29.99 -14.32 15.75
N ASP A 326 30.24 -15.37 14.95
CA ASP A 326 30.56 -15.21 13.53
C ASP A 326 29.30 -14.93 12.70
N PHE A 327 28.10 -15.24 13.20
CA PHE A 327 26.83 -14.93 12.54
C PHE A 327 26.46 -13.46 12.70
N THR A 328 26.08 -12.82 11.58
CA THR A 328 25.64 -11.41 11.53
C THR A 328 24.19 -11.26 11.10
N GLU A 329 23.62 -12.28 10.44
CA GLU A 329 22.27 -12.25 9.88
C GLU A 329 21.46 -13.47 10.30
N ILE A 330 20.14 -13.32 10.30
CA ILE A 330 19.16 -14.36 10.62
C ILE A 330 17.97 -14.30 9.67
N GLY A 331 17.44 -15.46 9.32
CA GLY A 331 16.09 -15.63 8.80
C GLY A 331 15.32 -16.60 9.69
N VAL A 332 14.03 -16.35 9.89
CA VAL A 332 13.14 -17.23 10.65
C VAL A 332 11.96 -17.58 9.76
N GLY A 333 11.56 -18.84 9.76
CA GLY A 333 10.38 -19.31 9.05
C GLY A 333 9.47 -20.09 9.97
N TYR A 334 8.16 -19.85 9.85
CA TYR A 334 7.12 -20.52 10.61
C TYR A 334 6.06 -21.07 9.67
N PHE A 335 5.66 -22.33 9.88
CA PHE A 335 4.56 -22.94 9.15
C PHE A 335 3.59 -23.62 10.11
N PHE A 336 2.30 -23.34 9.93
CA PHE A 336 1.22 -23.98 10.66
C PHE A 336 0.45 -24.93 9.74
N LEU A 337 0.42 -26.21 10.10
CA LEU A 337 -0.39 -27.22 9.42
C LEU A 337 -1.54 -27.65 10.35
N GLU A 338 -2.76 -27.20 10.03
CA GLU A 338 -3.93 -27.55 10.83
C GLU A 338 -4.23 -29.05 10.71
N ASN A 339 -4.38 -29.72 11.86
CA ASN A 339 -4.66 -31.16 11.94
C ASN A 339 -3.60 -32.01 11.22
N ASP A 340 -2.32 -31.75 11.52
CA ASP A 340 -1.23 -32.59 11.06
C ASP A 340 -1.43 -34.03 11.57
N THR A 341 -1.63 -34.94 10.61
CA THR A 341 -1.91 -36.37 10.86
C THR A 341 -0.81 -37.28 10.29
N GLY A 342 0.34 -36.69 9.94
CA GLY A 342 1.54 -37.38 9.49
C GLY A 342 2.20 -38.24 10.58
N ASN A 343 3.35 -38.82 10.24
CA ASN A 343 4.22 -39.50 11.20
C ASN A 343 4.85 -38.49 12.17
N GLU A 344 5.24 -37.32 11.66
CA GLU A 344 5.48 -36.11 12.46
C GLU A 344 4.15 -35.35 12.56
N ASN A 345 3.73 -34.97 13.77
CA ASN A 345 2.36 -34.53 14.03
C ASN A 345 2.30 -33.32 14.97
N TRP A 346 3.05 -32.28 14.61
CA TRP A 346 3.37 -31.20 15.54
C TRP A 346 2.57 -29.92 15.33
N ASN A 347 1.79 -29.80 14.24
CA ASN A 347 1.03 -28.62 13.79
C ASN A 347 1.84 -27.33 13.57
N HIS A 348 2.93 -27.11 14.30
CA HIS A 348 3.77 -25.91 14.28
C HIS A 348 5.21 -26.30 13.95
N TYR A 349 5.76 -25.73 12.87
CA TYR A 349 7.11 -25.98 12.39
C TYR A 349 7.87 -24.66 12.31
N TRP A 350 9.10 -24.65 12.83
CA TRP A 350 9.94 -23.47 12.99
C TRP A 350 11.35 -23.76 12.47
N THR A 351 11.93 -22.78 11.78
CA THR A 351 13.32 -22.84 11.31
C THR A 351 13.99 -21.50 11.56
N GLN A 352 15.21 -21.48 12.12
CA GLN A 352 16.12 -20.35 12.07
C GLN A 352 17.27 -20.70 11.14
N VAL A 353 17.56 -19.84 10.18
CA VAL A 353 18.75 -19.91 9.35
C VAL A 353 19.65 -18.74 9.73
N PHE A 354 20.90 -19.01 10.05
CA PHE A 354 21.91 -18.02 10.38
C PHE A 354 22.89 -17.89 9.22
N GLY A 355 23.37 -16.67 8.97
CA GLY A 355 24.32 -16.41 7.90
C GLY A 355 25.25 -15.23 8.19
N THR A 356 26.37 -15.23 7.47
CA THR A 356 27.26 -14.08 7.34
C THR A 356 27.75 -14.03 5.89
N PRO A 357 27.47 -12.95 5.16
CA PRO A 357 27.82 -12.85 3.75
C PRO A 357 29.32 -12.67 3.46
#